data_AF-X1FJB5-F1
#
_entry.id   AF-X1FJB5-F1
#
_cell.length_a   1.000
_cell.length_b   1.000
_cell.length_c   1.000
_cell.angle_alpha   90.00
_cell.angle_beta   90.00
_cell.angle_gamma   90.00
#
_symmetry.space_group_name_H-M   'P 1'
#
loop_
_entity.id
_entity.type
_entity.pdbx_description
1 polymer ?
#
loop_
_entity_poly.entity_id
_entity_poly.type
_entity_poly.pdbx_seq_one_letter_code
_entity_poly.pdbx_strand_id
1 'polypeptide(L)'
;WNSPHRVTFKGHDKFYSRSSNGKYPLDVAELRTAFNISESITDRIRKFRENRLAKIFANEIHLHPKAKIVLHLLPIISFAPAKSYDISKIVSNPSKITTISGPIPQNILNFDGFLAYSSYSYTQLFRNGIIEAVYGLRSEEIHKEKLIFPTYEEKLIEALDIYLSTLKSLGVVPPIFVSLALHGVKGYSMDYENNSTEKVQRIDRDVLLIPEVLVESYNVSVKDVLRLCFNSIWNACGYPRSFNYDDKGKWVESKSK
;
A
#
# COMPACT_ATOMS: atom_id res chain seq x y z
N TRP A 1 -8.02 14.53 -3.34
CA TRP A 1 -8.17 15.73 -2.51
C TRP A 1 -8.42 16.83 -3.52
N ASN A 2 -9.57 17.52 -3.49
CA ASN A 2 -9.79 18.58 -4.50
C ASN A 2 -8.98 19.80 -4.08
N SER A 3 -8.02 20.18 -4.92
CA SER A 3 -7.22 21.39 -4.74
C SER A 3 -8.12 22.58 -4.42
N PRO A 4 -7.68 23.49 -3.53
CA PRO A 4 -8.46 24.67 -3.21
C PRO A 4 -8.79 25.45 -4.48
N HIS A 5 -10.07 25.77 -4.68
CA HIS A 5 -10.53 26.57 -5.80
C HIS A 5 -10.96 27.94 -5.30
N ARG A 6 -10.53 28.98 -6.00
CA ARG A 6 -10.88 30.37 -5.69
C ARG A 6 -12.31 30.64 -6.14
N VAL A 7 -13.14 31.13 -5.24
CA VAL A 7 -14.48 31.62 -5.58
C VAL A 7 -14.45 33.15 -5.54
N THR A 8 -14.72 33.80 -6.66
CA THR A 8 -14.88 35.25 -6.75
C THR A 8 -16.36 35.59 -6.87
N PHE A 9 -16.98 36.06 -5.79
CA PHE A 9 -18.38 36.53 -5.77
C PHE A 9 -18.50 37.82 -4.96
N LYS A 10 -19.03 38.89 -5.57
CA LYS A 10 -19.26 40.22 -4.94
C LYS A 10 -18.06 40.78 -4.14
N GLY A 11 -16.84 40.60 -4.62
CA GLY A 11 -15.63 41.11 -3.95
C GLY A 11 -15.08 40.22 -2.83
N HIS A 12 -15.65 39.03 -2.59
CA HIS A 12 -15.03 38.01 -1.76
C HIS A 12 -13.98 37.22 -2.55
N ASP A 13 -12.77 37.12 -2.01
CA ASP A 13 -11.57 36.48 -2.56
C ASP A 13 -11.10 35.26 -1.74
N LYS A 14 -12.02 34.61 -1.01
CA LYS A 14 -11.70 33.49 -0.13
C LYS A 14 -11.58 32.15 -0.87
N PHE A 15 -10.64 31.34 -0.44
CA PHE A 15 -10.50 29.93 -0.84
C PHE A 15 -11.36 29.05 0.06
N TYR A 16 -11.95 27.99 -0.49
CA TYR A 16 -12.87 27.12 0.24
C TYR A 16 -12.43 25.66 0.17
N SER A 17 -12.69 24.92 1.25
CA SER A 17 -12.53 23.47 1.32
C SER A 17 -13.85 22.78 1.73
N ARG A 18 -13.92 21.46 1.59
CA ARG A 18 -15.08 20.64 1.98
C ARG A 18 -14.73 19.76 3.17
N SER A 19 -15.59 19.75 4.18
CA SER A 19 -15.60 18.78 5.27
C SER A 19 -16.91 17.98 5.25
N SER A 20 -17.03 16.99 6.13
CA SER A 20 -18.28 16.25 6.36
C SER A 20 -19.46 17.15 6.77
N ASN A 21 -19.19 18.37 7.24
CA ASN A 21 -20.19 19.34 7.70
C ASN A 21 -20.42 20.50 6.70
N GLY A 22 -19.91 20.40 5.46
CA GLY A 22 -20.18 21.37 4.39
C GLY A 22 -18.95 22.09 3.85
N LYS A 23 -19.18 23.22 3.17
CA LYS A 23 -18.12 24.07 2.60
C LYS A 23 -17.73 25.14 3.63
N TYR A 24 -16.43 25.33 3.86
CA TYR A 24 -15.92 26.37 4.75
C TYR A 24 -14.76 27.14 4.11
N PRO A 25 -14.60 28.44 4.42
CA PRO A 25 -13.48 29.23 3.94
C PRO A 25 -12.20 28.80 4.68
N LEU A 26 -11.12 28.62 3.93
CA LEU A 26 -9.80 28.32 4.48
C LEU A 26 -9.20 29.57 5.11
N ASP A 27 -8.59 29.43 6.29
CA ASP A 27 -7.82 30.51 6.91
C ASP A 27 -6.39 30.61 6.34
N VAL A 28 -5.63 31.64 6.74
CA VAL A 28 -4.27 31.88 6.25
C VAL A 28 -3.31 30.74 6.64
N ALA A 29 -3.50 30.09 7.78
CA ALA A 29 -2.70 28.95 8.24
C ALA A 29 -3.06 27.67 7.46
N GLU A 30 -4.33 27.42 7.17
CA GLU A 30 -4.82 26.32 6.36
C GLU A 30 -4.46 26.48 4.87
N LEU A 31 -4.45 27.71 4.37
CA LEU A 31 -3.93 28.04 3.03
C LEU A 31 -2.42 27.82 2.96
N ARG A 32 -1.67 28.32 3.95
CA ARG A 32 -0.23 28.09 4.03
C ARG A 32 0.11 26.61 4.22
N THR A 33 -0.73 25.86 4.94
CA THR A 33 -0.67 24.41 5.06
C THR A 33 -0.98 23.74 3.72
N ALA A 34 -2.01 24.14 2.98
CA ALA A 34 -2.34 23.56 1.68
C ALA A 34 -1.28 23.86 0.59
N PHE A 35 -0.63 25.02 0.63
CA PHE A 35 0.35 25.46 -0.38
C PHE A 35 1.82 25.12 -0.05
N ASN A 36 2.29 25.19 1.21
CA ASN A 36 3.69 24.85 1.55
C ASN A 36 3.95 23.34 1.72
N ILE A 37 2.89 22.53 1.81
CA ILE A 37 2.99 21.07 2.00
C ILE A 37 3.12 20.31 0.67
N SER A 38 2.61 20.82 -0.45
CA SER A 38 2.39 19.95 -1.62
C SER A 38 3.68 19.47 -2.29
N GLU A 39 4.71 20.31 -2.42
CA GLU A 39 5.98 19.91 -3.05
C GLU A 39 6.91 19.21 -2.04
N SER A 40 7.03 19.76 -0.82
CA SER A 40 7.91 19.21 0.23
C SER A 40 7.42 17.88 0.81
N ILE A 41 6.11 17.65 0.96
CA ILE A 41 5.60 16.37 1.47
C ILE A 41 5.68 15.29 0.39
N THR A 42 5.39 15.62 -0.87
CA THR A 42 5.55 14.66 -1.98
C THR A 42 6.99 14.18 -2.08
N ASP A 43 7.96 15.10 -1.98
CA ASP A 43 9.38 14.74 -1.94
C ASP A 43 9.75 13.90 -0.71
N ARG A 44 9.18 14.18 0.45
CA ARG A 44 9.43 13.39 1.67
C ARG A 44 8.82 12.00 1.61
N ILE A 45 7.64 11.86 1.01
CA ILE A 45 7.00 10.57 0.72
C ILE A 45 7.89 9.78 -0.24
N ARG A 46 8.33 10.40 -1.35
CA ARG A 46 9.22 9.78 -2.33
C ARG A 46 10.53 9.32 -1.68
N LYS A 47 11.22 10.21 -0.96
CA LYS A 47 12.48 9.91 -0.24
C LYS A 47 12.29 8.82 0.81
N PHE A 48 11.16 8.80 1.52
CA PHE A 48 10.85 7.73 2.46
C PHE A 48 10.76 6.39 1.73
N ARG A 49 9.95 6.30 0.67
CA ARG A 49 9.78 5.08 -0.13
C ARG A 49 11.11 4.60 -0.72
N GLU A 50 11.89 5.50 -1.33
CA GLU A 50 13.21 5.18 -1.89
C GLU A 50 14.15 4.60 -0.84
N ASN A 51 14.26 5.23 0.33
CA ASN A 51 15.09 4.73 1.43
C ASN A 51 14.61 3.36 1.92
N ARG A 52 13.29 3.18 2.08
CA ARG A 52 12.72 1.91 2.53
C ARG A 52 12.96 0.78 1.52
N LEU A 53 12.71 1.04 0.25
CA LEU A 53 12.97 0.06 -0.81
C LEU A 53 14.46 -0.28 -0.92
N ALA A 54 15.37 0.68 -0.73
CA ALA A 54 16.81 0.42 -0.69
C ALA A 54 17.21 -0.50 0.49
N LYS A 55 16.61 -0.32 1.68
CA LYS A 55 16.84 -1.21 2.83
C LYS A 55 16.30 -2.63 2.60
N ILE A 56 15.14 -2.75 1.96
CA ILE A 56 14.55 -4.04 1.56
C ILE A 56 15.44 -4.73 0.51
N PHE A 57 15.99 -3.96 -0.45
CA PHE A 57 16.95 -4.43 -1.44
C PHE A 57 18.23 -4.97 -0.77
N ALA A 58 18.75 -4.24 0.22
CA ALA A 58 19.92 -4.63 0.99
C ALA A 58 19.69 -5.83 1.94
N ASN A 59 18.44 -6.33 2.03
CA ASN A 59 18.05 -7.47 2.87
C ASN A 59 18.38 -7.25 4.36
N GLU A 60 18.28 -6.01 4.86
CA GLU A 60 18.49 -5.68 6.28
C GLU A 60 17.55 -6.49 7.19
N ILE A 61 16.34 -6.79 6.69
CA ILE A 61 15.41 -7.76 7.27
C ILE A 61 15.39 -8.99 6.36
N HIS A 62 15.97 -10.09 6.85
CA HIS A 62 16.10 -11.31 6.07
C HIS A 62 14.73 -11.97 5.87
N LEU A 63 14.25 -11.97 4.62
CA LEU A 63 13.11 -12.79 4.19
C LEU A 63 13.62 -13.84 3.20
N HIS A 64 13.18 -15.08 3.35
CA HIS A 64 13.68 -16.20 2.55
C HIS A 64 13.49 -16.01 1.03
N PRO A 65 12.33 -15.52 0.52
CA PRO A 65 12.15 -15.35 -0.91
C PRO A 65 12.89 -14.11 -1.45
N LYS A 66 13.55 -14.29 -2.60
CA LYS A 66 14.19 -13.18 -3.32
C LYS A 66 13.16 -12.22 -3.89
N ALA A 67 12.11 -12.75 -4.51
CA ALA A 67 11.00 -11.97 -5.02
C ALA A 67 10.07 -11.54 -3.89
N LYS A 68 9.74 -10.25 -3.85
CA LYS A 68 8.97 -9.64 -2.75
C LYS A 68 7.95 -8.66 -3.31
N ILE A 69 6.80 -8.58 -2.65
CA ILE A 69 5.84 -7.48 -2.75
C ILE A 69 5.99 -6.62 -1.51
N VAL A 70 6.01 -5.30 -1.70
CA VAL A 70 6.04 -4.29 -0.65
C VAL A 70 4.75 -3.48 -0.75
N LEU A 71 4.00 -3.41 0.35
CA LEU A 71 2.82 -2.58 0.53
C LEU A 71 3.16 -1.49 1.55
N HIS A 72 3.06 -0.24 1.13
CA HIS A 72 3.17 0.92 2.02
C HIS A 72 1.82 1.61 2.16
N LEU A 73 1.45 1.92 3.41
CA LEU A 73 0.40 2.88 3.73
C LEU A 73 1.08 4.09 4.37
N LEU A 74 0.95 5.24 3.71
CA LEU A 74 1.65 6.47 4.01
C LEU A 74 0.60 7.58 4.27
N PRO A 75 0.08 7.71 5.50
CA PRO A 75 -0.77 8.84 5.84
C PRO A 75 0.00 10.15 5.63
N ILE A 76 -0.60 11.13 4.95
CA ILE A 76 0.06 12.43 4.73
C ILE A 76 0.47 13.05 6.07
N ILE A 77 -0.37 12.89 7.09
CA ILE A 77 -0.14 13.40 8.44
C ILE A 77 1.10 12.79 9.13
N SER A 78 1.56 11.61 8.71
CA SER A 78 2.77 10.96 9.26
C SER A 78 4.06 11.71 8.95
N PHE A 79 4.01 12.63 7.97
CA PHE A 79 5.13 13.49 7.62
C PHE A 79 5.04 14.86 8.33
N ALA A 80 4.03 15.13 9.16
CA ALA A 80 4.08 16.30 10.03
C ALA A 80 5.21 16.15 11.07
N PRO A 81 5.90 17.24 11.46
CA PRO A 81 6.91 17.19 12.52
C PRO A 81 6.35 16.61 13.83
N ALA A 82 7.17 15.82 14.54
CA ALA A 82 6.85 15.22 15.83
C ALA A 82 5.58 14.36 15.88
N LYS A 83 5.05 13.89 14.73
CA LYS A 83 3.88 13.02 14.72
C LYS A 83 4.24 11.64 15.29
N SER A 84 3.55 11.25 16.36
CA SER A 84 3.68 9.92 16.96
C SER A 84 2.31 9.46 17.48
N TYR A 85 2.09 8.15 17.47
CA TYR A 85 0.89 7.48 17.95
C TYR A 85 1.24 6.54 19.11
N ASP A 86 0.30 6.36 20.02
CA ASP A 86 0.43 5.39 21.11
C ASP A 86 0.20 3.96 20.61
N ILE A 87 1.30 3.25 20.38
CA ILE A 87 1.29 1.87 19.89
C ILE A 87 1.00 0.83 20.99
N SER A 88 0.87 1.23 22.26
CA SER A 88 0.56 0.30 23.35
C SER A 88 -0.75 -0.47 23.12
N LYS A 89 -1.72 0.17 22.46
CA LYS A 89 -3.01 -0.42 22.03
C LYS A 89 -2.87 -1.55 21.00
N ILE A 90 -1.75 -1.59 20.28
CA ILE A 90 -1.43 -2.66 19.33
C ILE A 90 -0.71 -3.79 20.04
N VAL A 91 0.20 -3.45 20.96
CA VAL A 91 0.91 -4.44 21.79
C VAL A 91 -0.07 -5.28 22.62
N SER A 92 -1.12 -4.65 23.17
CA SER A 92 -2.16 -5.35 23.94
C SER A 92 -3.14 -6.14 23.08
N ASN A 93 -3.18 -5.92 21.77
CA ASN A 93 -4.00 -6.69 20.83
C ASN A 93 -3.26 -6.91 19.50
N PRO A 94 -2.27 -7.82 19.47
CA PRO A 94 -1.40 -7.99 18.31
C PRO A 94 -2.11 -8.41 17.03
N SER A 95 -3.32 -8.99 17.12
CA SER A 95 -4.14 -9.35 15.95
C SER A 95 -4.50 -8.15 15.07
N LYS A 96 -4.35 -6.91 15.57
CA LYS A 96 -4.52 -5.68 14.80
C LYS A 96 -3.41 -5.44 13.77
N ILE A 97 -2.24 -6.05 13.92
CA ILE A 97 -1.18 -5.98 12.92
C ILE A 97 -0.74 -7.40 12.59
N THR A 98 -1.13 -7.87 11.42
CA THR A 98 -0.75 -9.17 10.87
C THR A 98 0.26 -9.01 9.74
N THR A 99 0.96 -10.08 9.43
CA THR A 99 1.74 -10.17 8.19
C THR A 99 0.80 -10.41 7.01
N ILE A 100 1.19 -10.00 5.81
CA ILE A 100 0.46 -10.35 4.57
C ILE A 100 0.38 -11.88 4.41
N SER A 101 1.34 -12.63 4.95
CA SER A 101 1.31 -14.10 4.91
C SER A 101 0.25 -14.76 5.79
N GLY A 102 -0.30 -14.05 6.79
CA GLY A 102 -1.31 -14.57 7.71
C GLY A 102 -1.19 -14.11 9.16
N PRO A 103 -2.09 -14.62 10.05
CA PRO A 103 -2.42 -14.01 11.34
C PRO A 103 -1.56 -14.44 12.54
N ILE A 104 -0.58 -15.34 12.38
CA ILE A 104 0.26 -15.83 13.50
C ILE A 104 1.71 -15.34 13.35
N PRO A 105 1.98 -14.02 13.40
CA PRO A 105 3.35 -13.52 13.40
C PRO A 105 3.99 -13.60 14.78
N GLN A 106 5.33 -13.62 14.78
CA GLN A 106 6.09 -13.20 15.95
C GLN A 106 6.06 -11.67 16.03
N ASN A 107 5.99 -11.12 17.23
CA ASN A 107 5.85 -9.68 17.44
C ASN A 107 7.01 -9.14 18.28
N ILE A 108 7.62 -8.04 17.83
CA ILE A 108 8.72 -7.35 18.52
C ILE A 108 8.43 -5.86 18.53
N LEU A 109 8.69 -5.20 19.67
CA LEU A 109 8.83 -3.76 19.73
C LEU A 109 10.27 -3.38 19.42
N ASN A 110 10.46 -2.49 18.45
CA ASN A 110 11.76 -1.94 18.11
C ASN A 110 11.76 -0.41 18.28
N PHE A 111 12.89 0.23 17.97
CA PHE A 111 13.04 1.67 18.05
C PHE A 111 11.95 2.40 17.22
N ASP A 112 11.72 1.91 16.00
CA ASP A 112 10.81 2.50 15.02
C ASP A 112 9.32 2.30 15.35
N GLY A 113 8.97 1.25 16.10
CA GLY A 113 7.58 0.96 16.49
C GLY A 113 7.32 -0.52 16.76
N PHE A 114 6.28 -1.06 16.11
CA PHE A 114 5.81 -2.44 16.29
C PHE A 114 6.07 -3.25 15.02
N LEU A 115 6.78 -4.37 15.15
CA LEU A 115 7.12 -5.28 14.06
C LEU A 115 6.41 -6.62 14.28
N ALA A 116 5.55 -6.99 13.35
CA ALA A 116 5.06 -8.36 13.18
C ALA A 116 5.86 -9.04 12.08
N TYR A 117 6.35 -10.27 12.27
CA TYR A 117 7.15 -10.95 11.27
C TYR A 117 7.00 -12.48 11.28
N SER A 118 7.34 -13.08 10.15
CA SER A 118 7.43 -14.51 9.87
C SER A 118 8.62 -14.77 8.95
N SER A 119 8.89 -16.03 8.61
CA SER A 119 10.00 -16.39 7.70
C SER A 119 9.86 -15.80 6.28
N TYR A 120 8.65 -15.40 5.90
CA TYR A 120 8.31 -14.99 4.54
C TYR A 120 7.66 -13.60 4.46
N SER A 121 7.38 -12.95 5.58
CA SER A 121 6.70 -11.67 5.58
C SER A 121 7.01 -10.87 6.84
N TYR A 122 6.96 -9.55 6.75
CA TYR A 122 6.93 -8.69 7.92
C TYR A 122 5.98 -7.52 7.71
N THR A 123 5.50 -6.95 8.81
CA THR A 123 4.73 -5.72 8.85
C THR A 123 5.28 -4.84 9.96
N GLN A 124 5.84 -3.69 9.60
CA GLN A 124 6.30 -2.65 10.50
C GLN A 124 5.24 -1.54 10.57
N LEU A 125 4.66 -1.36 11.75
CA LEU A 125 3.94 -0.15 12.12
C LEU A 125 4.93 0.82 12.77
N PHE A 126 5.21 1.93 12.08
CA PHE A 126 6.05 2.99 12.61
C PHE A 126 5.27 3.85 13.60
N ARG A 127 5.98 4.45 14.56
CA ARG A 127 5.40 5.35 15.57
C ARG A 127 4.63 6.52 14.97
N ASN A 128 5.02 7.01 13.79
CA ASN A 128 4.33 8.08 13.10
C ASN A 128 3.09 7.62 12.31
N GLY A 129 2.71 6.34 12.37
CA GLY A 129 1.52 5.80 11.70
C GLY A 129 1.73 5.30 10.28
N ILE A 130 2.97 5.29 9.78
CA ILE A 130 3.28 4.59 8.53
C ILE A 130 3.18 3.08 8.76
N ILE A 131 2.63 2.35 7.80
CA ILE A 131 2.70 0.89 7.77
C ILE A 131 3.51 0.47 6.54
N GLU A 132 4.51 -0.38 6.77
CA GLU A 132 5.26 -1.09 5.73
C GLU A 132 5.02 -2.58 5.91
N ALA A 133 4.47 -3.24 4.91
CA ALA A 133 4.30 -4.68 4.90
C ALA A 133 5.02 -5.28 3.70
N VAL A 134 5.83 -6.31 3.93
CA VAL A 134 6.59 -7.02 2.91
C VAL A 134 6.16 -8.47 2.90
N TYR A 135 5.88 -8.99 1.72
CA TYR A 135 5.50 -10.38 1.47
C TYR A 135 6.46 -10.99 0.46
N GLY A 136 7.18 -12.02 0.86
CA GLY A 136 7.96 -12.83 -0.04
C GLY A 136 7.04 -13.65 -0.94
N LEU A 137 7.18 -13.48 -2.25
CA LEU A 137 6.49 -14.29 -3.24
C LEU A 137 7.08 -15.71 -3.17
N ARG A 138 6.27 -16.65 -2.67
CA ARG A 138 6.57 -18.07 -2.79
C ARG A 138 6.47 -18.42 -4.26
N SER A 139 7.59 -18.36 -4.97
CA SER A 139 7.80 -19.28 -6.08
C SER A 139 7.98 -20.62 -5.40
N GLU A 140 6.99 -21.48 -5.53
CA GLU A 140 7.27 -22.88 -5.31
C GLU A 140 8.35 -23.21 -6.34
N GLU A 141 9.56 -23.58 -5.91
CA GLU A 141 10.56 -24.16 -6.82
C GLU A 141 10.10 -25.55 -7.31
N ILE A 142 8.80 -25.73 -7.53
CA ILE A 142 8.24 -26.77 -8.36
C ILE A 142 8.75 -26.43 -9.77
N HIS A 143 9.84 -27.08 -10.17
CA HIS A 143 10.46 -27.02 -11.50
C HIS A 143 11.31 -25.79 -11.87
N LYS A 144 11.85 -25.02 -10.90
CA LYS A 144 12.69 -23.82 -11.15
C LYS A 144 11.95 -22.69 -11.90
N GLU A 145 10.62 -22.71 -11.93
CA GLU A 145 9.86 -21.68 -12.63
C GLU A 145 9.59 -20.46 -11.74
N LYS A 146 9.88 -19.28 -12.28
CA LYS A 146 9.65 -18.00 -11.63
C LYS A 146 8.20 -17.58 -11.82
N LEU A 147 7.33 -18.08 -10.96
CA LEU A 147 5.88 -17.83 -11.05
C LEU A 147 5.37 -16.92 -9.94
N ILE A 148 4.37 -16.10 -10.27
CA ILE A 148 3.56 -15.30 -9.34
C ILE A 148 2.17 -15.90 -9.32
N PHE A 149 1.76 -16.46 -8.18
CA PHE A 149 0.42 -17.01 -7.99
C PHE A 149 -0.60 -15.89 -7.73
N PRO A 150 -1.70 -15.78 -8.49
CA PRO A 150 -2.73 -14.74 -8.33
C PRO A 150 -3.33 -14.59 -6.93
N THR A 151 -3.17 -15.59 -6.06
CA THR A 151 -3.63 -15.58 -4.66
C THR A 151 -2.96 -14.48 -3.81
N TYR A 152 -1.87 -13.87 -4.29
CA TYR A 152 -1.26 -12.70 -3.63
C TYR A 152 -2.25 -11.52 -3.50
N GLU A 153 -3.21 -11.38 -4.42
CA GLU A 153 -4.15 -10.26 -4.44
C GLU A 153 -5.15 -10.32 -3.28
N GLU A 154 -5.69 -11.51 -2.98
CA GLU A 154 -6.59 -11.72 -1.84
C GLU A 154 -5.89 -11.38 -0.52
N LYS A 155 -4.66 -11.86 -0.35
CA LYS A 155 -3.84 -11.57 0.84
C LYS A 155 -3.57 -10.07 1.00
N LEU A 156 -3.32 -9.35 -0.09
CA LEU A 156 -3.11 -7.91 -0.04
C LEU A 156 -4.40 -7.13 0.28
N ILE A 157 -5.54 -7.59 -0.22
CA ILE A 157 -6.85 -7.01 0.09
C ILE A 157 -7.16 -7.18 1.58
N GLU A 158 -7.00 -8.38 2.12
CA GLU A 158 -7.20 -8.67 3.55
C GLU A 158 -6.24 -7.85 4.43
N ALA A 159 -4.96 -7.82 4.06
CA ALA A 159 -3.96 -7.03 4.76
C ALA A 159 -4.31 -5.53 4.75
N LEU A 160 -4.71 -4.99 3.61
CA LEU A 160 -5.09 -3.58 3.48
C LEU A 160 -6.29 -3.24 4.38
N ASP A 161 -7.31 -4.10 4.44
CA ASP A 161 -8.47 -3.92 5.31
C ASP A 161 -8.07 -3.85 6.79
N ILE A 162 -7.26 -4.82 7.23
CA ILE A 162 -6.70 -4.85 8.60
C ILE A 162 -5.90 -3.58 8.89
N TYR A 163 -5.03 -3.16 7.97
CA TYR A 163 -4.16 -2.00 8.17
C TYR A 163 -4.94 -0.69 8.22
N LEU A 164 -5.94 -0.50 7.35
CA LEU A 164 -6.82 0.67 7.40
C LEU A 164 -7.63 0.72 8.70
N SER A 165 -8.17 -0.42 9.13
CA SER A 165 -8.89 -0.54 10.40
C SER A 165 -7.98 -0.20 11.60
N THR A 166 -6.73 -0.66 11.56
CA THR A 166 -5.75 -0.36 12.60
C THR A 166 -5.37 1.12 12.65
N LEU A 167 -5.08 1.75 11.50
CA LEU A 167 -4.83 3.18 11.43
C LEU A 167 -6.02 4.00 11.96
N LYS A 168 -7.25 3.59 11.61
CA LYS A 168 -8.48 4.20 12.13
C LYS A 168 -8.56 4.07 13.65
N SER A 169 -8.26 2.90 14.21
CA SER A 169 -8.28 2.65 15.67
C SER A 169 -7.22 3.46 16.45
N LEU A 170 -6.12 3.81 15.79
CA LEU A 170 -5.07 4.67 16.33
C LEU A 170 -5.40 6.17 16.22
N GLY A 171 -6.51 6.54 15.57
CA GLY A 171 -6.89 7.93 15.33
C GLY A 171 -6.07 8.60 14.22
N VAL A 172 -5.53 7.82 13.28
CA VAL A 172 -4.87 8.36 12.10
C VAL A 172 -5.93 8.96 11.18
N VAL A 173 -5.72 10.19 10.71
CA VAL A 173 -6.65 10.89 9.82
C VAL A 173 -6.19 10.75 8.36
N PRO A 174 -7.09 10.39 7.42
CA PRO A 174 -6.82 10.43 5.98
C PRO A 174 -6.49 11.86 5.48
N PRO A 175 -5.89 12.02 4.28
CA PRO A 175 -5.70 10.98 3.26
C PRO A 175 -4.46 10.09 3.47
N ILE A 176 -4.52 8.87 2.93
CA ILE A 176 -3.47 7.84 3.02
C ILE A 176 -3.04 7.46 1.61
N PHE A 177 -1.75 7.59 1.30
CA PHE A 177 -1.19 7.02 0.08
C PHE A 177 -0.97 5.52 0.28
N VAL A 178 -1.54 4.72 -0.59
CA VAL A 178 -1.32 3.28 -0.67
C VAL A 178 -0.44 3.02 -1.89
N SER A 179 0.67 2.33 -1.71
CA SER A 179 1.59 2.03 -2.81
C SER A 179 2.04 0.58 -2.77
N LEU A 180 2.20 0.00 -3.96
CA LEU A 180 2.79 -1.32 -4.14
C LEU A 180 4.13 -1.21 -4.88
N ALA A 181 5.07 -2.07 -4.51
CA ALA A 181 6.28 -2.29 -5.28
C ALA A 181 6.60 -3.79 -5.32
N LEU A 182 7.07 -4.28 -6.46
CA LEU A 182 7.63 -5.62 -6.58
C LEU A 182 9.15 -5.52 -6.72
N HIS A 183 9.86 -6.43 -6.09
CA HIS A 183 11.32 -6.47 -6.08
C HIS A 183 11.80 -7.89 -6.36
N GLY A 184 12.93 -8.06 -7.06
CA GLY A 184 13.50 -9.38 -7.36
C GLY A 184 12.67 -10.18 -8.37
N VAL A 185 11.82 -9.50 -9.16
CA VAL A 185 10.81 -10.14 -10.02
C VAL A 185 11.22 -10.26 -11.48
N LYS A 186 12.48 -9.93 -11.84
CA LYS A 186 12.95 -10.10 -13.21
C LYS A 186 12.87 -11.56 -13.65
N GLY A 187 12.21 -11.78 -14.78
CA GLY A 187 11.98 -13.11 -15.35
C GLY A 187 10.82 -13.87 -14.74
N TYR A 188 10.04 -13.27 -13.82
CA TYR A 188 8.81 -13.87 -13.33
C TYR A 188 7.66 -13.72 -14.34
N SER A 189 6.71 -14.66 -14.32
CA SER A 189 5.44 -14.59 -15.05
C SER A 189 4.27 -14.90 -14.12
N MET A 190 3.06 -14.52 -14.51
CA MET A 190 1.85 -14.88 -13.76
C MET A 190 1.54 -16.36 -13.95
N ASP A 191 1.27 -17.07 -12.87
CA ASP A 191 0.74 -18.43 -12.88
C ASP A 191 -0.75 -18.38 -13.26
N TYR A 192 -1.01 -18.33 -14.55
CA TYR A 192 -2.35 -18.33 -15.10
C TYR A 192 -2.36 -19.16 -16.37
N GLU A 193 -2.71 -20.44 -16.24
CA GLU A 193 -2.83 -21.36 -17.37
C GLU A 193 -4.14 -21.12 -18.12
N ASN A 194 -4.04 -20.77 -19.40
CA ASN A 194 -4.99 -21.30 -20.39
C ASN A 194 -4.48 -21.39 -21.84
N ASN A 195 -3.25 -20.99 -22.17
CA ASN A 195 -2.74 -21.12 -23.56
C ASN A 195 -1.33 -21.69 -23.58
N SER A 196 -1.23 -23.00 -23.83
CA SER A 196 0.01 -23.74 -24.11
C SER A 196 0.72 -23.32 -25.41
N THR A 197 0.17 -22.35 -26.14
CA THR A 197 0.65 -21.89 -27.45
C THR A 197 1.15 -20.45 -27.46
N GLU A 198 0.87 -19.65 -26.42
CA GLU A 198 1.32 -18.26 -26.33
C GLU A 198 2.63 -18.16 -25.55
N LYS A 199 3.58 -17.40 -26.10
CA LYS A 199 4.89 -17.15 -25.48
C LYS A 199 4.68 -16.44 -24.15
N VAL A 200 4.88 -17.15 -23.04
CA VAL A 200 4.74 -16.61 -21.67
C VAL A 200 5.57 -15.32 -21.54
N GLN A 201 4.88 -14.18 -21.39
CA GLN A 201 5.54 -12.90 -21.18
C GLN A 201 6.07 -12.84 -19.75
N ARG A 202 7.36 -12.58 -19.63
CA ARG A 202 8.06 -12.45 -18.35
C ARG A 202 8.36 -10.99 -18.07
N ILE A 203 8.32 -10.62 -16.80
CA ILE A 203 8.68 -9.28 -16.32
C ILE A 203 10.13 -8.97 -16.72
N ASP A 204 10.33 -7.83 -17.37
CA ASP A 204 11.61 -7.43 -18.01
C ASP A 204 12.62 -6.78 -17.04
N ARG A 205 12.16 -6.36 -15.86
CA ARG A 205 12.93 -5.58 -14.87
C ARG A 205 12.80 -6.16 -13.47
N ASP A 206 13.77 -5.82 -12.61
CA ASP A 206 13.84 -6.40 -11.26
C ASP A 206 12.89 -5.71 -10.27
N VAL A 207 12.61 -4.42 -10.50
CA VAL A 207 11.75 -3.59 -9.64
C VAL A 207 10.58 -3.05 -10.45
N LEU A 208 9.36 -3.30 -9.97
CA LEU A 208 8.14 -2.64 -10.47
C LEU A 208 7.65 -1.67 -9.41
N LEU A 209 7.69 -0.37 -9.73
CA LEU A 209 7.05 0.66 -8.93
C LEU A 209 5.63 0.84 -9.47
N ILE A 210 4.64 0.44 -8.68
CA ILE A 210 3.24 0.49 -9.08
C ILE A 210 2.67 1.87 -8.73
N PRO A 211 1.78 2.46 -9.56
CA PRO A 211 1.14 3.74 -9.26
C PRO A 211 0.50 3.78 -7.88
N GLU A 212 0.66 4.91 -7.20
CA GLU A 212 0.10 5.16 -5.88
C GLU A 212 -1.40 5.42 -5.97
N VAL A 213 -2.14 4.97 -4.97
CA VAL A 213 -3.58 5.19 -4.83
C VAL A 213 -3.83 6.03 -3.59
N LEU A 214 -4.62 7.11 -3.74
CA LEU A 214 -4.97 7.99 -2.64
C LEU A 214 -6.29 7.53 -2.00
N VAL A 215 -6.23 7.08 -0.75
CA VAL A 215 -7.40 6.76 0.07
C VAL A 215 -7.80 8.02 0.84
N GLU A 216 -8.88 8.68 0.40
CA GLU A 216 -9.35 9.96 0.96
C GLU A 216 -10.17 9.80 2.25
N SER A 217 -10.74 8.61 2.47
CA SER A 217 -11.54 8.31 3.66
C SER A 217 -11.47 6.82 3.98
N TYR A 218 -11.86 6.42 5.19
CA TYR A 218 -11.96 5.00 5.56
C TYR A 218 -13.20 4.30 4.98
N ASN A 219 -14.13 5.03 4.35
CA ASN A 219 -15.32 4.45 3.73
C ASN A 219 -15.01 4.10 2.26
N VAL A 220 -14.19 3.08 2.06
CA VAL A 220 -13.73 2.62 0.74
C VAL A 220 -13.86 1.11 0.62
N SER A 221 -14.06 0.64 -0.61
CA SER A 221 -13.95 -0.78 -0.95
C SER A 221 -12.47 -1.11 -1.19
N VAL A 222 -11.84 -1.85 -0.28
CA VAL A 222 -10.43 -2.25 -0.40
C VAL A 222 -10.13 -3.03 -1.69
N LYS A 223 -11.12 -3.79 -2.17
CA LYS A 223 -11.09 -4.51 -3.45
C LYS A 223 -10.93 -3.55 -4.63
N ASP A 224 -11.53 -2.37 -4.58
CA ASP A 224 -11.44 -1.36 -5.64
C ASP A 224 -10.17 -0.52 -5.53
N VAL A 225 -9.67 -0.29 -4.31
CA VAL A 225 -8.44 0.49 -4.05
C VAL A 225 -7.25 -0.10 -4.78
N LEU A 226 -7.05 -1.43 -4.73
CA LEU A 226 -5.86 -2.08 -5.31
C LEU A 226 -6.06 -2.58 -6.75
N ARG A 227 -7.26 -2.48 -7.32
CA ARG A 227 -7.58 -3.05 -8.64
C ARG A 227 -6.65 -2.56 -9.75
N LEU A 228 -6.39 -1.25 -9.82
CA LEU A 228 -5.49 -0.68 -10.83
C LEU A 228 -4.02 -1.10 -10.60
N CYS A 229 -3.63 -1.29 -9.34
CA CYS A 229 -2.30 -1.78 -9.00
C CYS A 229 -2.13 -3.24 -9.46
N PHE A 230 -3.14 -4.08 -9.23
CA PHE A 230 -3.15 -5.46 -9.70
C PHE A 230 -3.12 -5.54 -11.22
N ASN A 231 -3.93 -4.74 -11.92
CA ASN A 231 -3.85 -4.65 -13.38
C ASN A 231 -2.43 -4.33 -13.85
N SER A 232 -1.75 -3.39 -13.21
CA SER A 232 -0.37 -3.02 -13.57
C SER A 232 0.62 -4.19 -13.43
N ILE A 233 0.45 -5.05 -12.41
CA ILE A 233 1.27 -6.25 -12.22
C ILE A 233 0.96 -7.28 -13.32
N TRP A 234 -0.31 -7.50 -13.63
CA TRP A 234 -0.73 -8.40 -14.73
C TRP A 234 -0.27 -7.91 -16.11
N ASN A 235 -0.28 -6.59 -16.35
CA ASN A 235 0.24 -5.98 -17.58
C ASN A 235 1.74 -6.26 -17.75
N ALA A 236 2.51 -6.24 -16.66
CA ALA A 236 3.93 -6.60 -16.70
C ALA A 236 4.15 -8.08 -17.11
N CYS A 237 3.16 -8.94 -16.87
CA CYS A 237 3.12 -10.35 -17.28
C CYS A 237 2.40 -10.59 -18.61
N GLY A 238 2.04 -9.54 -19.37
CA GLY A 238 1.43 -9.64 -20.70
C GLY A 238 -0.09 -9.76 -20.72
N TYR A 239 -0.77 -9.66 -19.58
CA TYR A 239 -2.23 -9.74 -19.50
C TYR A 239 -2.88 -8.35 -19.47
N PRO A 240 -4.09 -8.17 -20.02
CA PRO A 240 -4.73 -6.85 -20.07
C PRO A 240 -5.22 -6.34 -18.70
N ARG A 241 -5.52 -7.25 -17.77
CA ARG A 241 -6.04 -6.95 -16.42
C ARG A 241 -5.85 -8.14 -15.47
N SER A 242 -6.08 -7.94 -14.17
CA SER A 242 -6.26 -9.05 -13.24
C SER A 242 -7.53 -9.83 -13.57
N PHE A 243 -7.44 -11.16 -13.58
CA PHE A 243 -8.56 -12.06 -13.79
C PHE A 243 -9.26 -12.49 -12.48
N ASN A 244 -8.81 -12.00 -11.33
CA ASN A 244 -9.58 -12.08 -10.07
C ASN A 244 -10.74 -11.06 -10.03
N TYR A 245 -10.89 -10.23 -11.07
CA TYR A 245 -12.02 -9.34 -11.26
C TYR A 245 -12.81 -9.77 -12.50
N ASP A 246 -14.13 -9.63 -12.48
CA ASP A 246 -14.96 -9.85 -13.67
C ASP A 246 -14.84 -8.69 -14.67
N ASP A 247 -15.51 -8.78 -15.82
CA ASP A 247 -15.50 -7.72 -16.84
C ASP A 247 -16.15 -6.41 -16.37
N LYS A 248 -16.98 -6.47 -15.32
CA LYS A 248 -17.57 -5.30 -14.67
C LYS A 248 -16.65 -4.71 -13.61
N GLY A 249 -15.51 -5.37 -13.33
CA GLY A 249 -14.55 -4.93 -12.35
C GLY A 249 -14.87 -5.30 -10.92
N LYS A 250 -15.77 -6.26 -10.71
CA LYS A 250 -16.11 -6.79 -9.39
C LYS A 250 -15.20 -7.96 -9.06
N TRP A 251 -14.73 -8.03 -7.82
CA TRP A 251 -13.96 -9.18 -7.32
C TRP A 251 -14.75 -10.47 -7.50
N VAL A 252 -14.11 -11.48 -8.10
CA VAL A 252 -14.63 -12.83 -8.25
C VAL A 252 -14.17 -13.62 -7.04
N GLU A 253 -15.13 -14.11 -6.24
CA GLU A 253 -14.78 -15.01 -5.13
C GLU A 253 -14.21 -16.31 -5.71
N SER A 254 -13.02 -16.67 -5.24
CA SER A 254 -12.39 -17.94 -5.57
C SER A 254 -13.37 -19.08 -5.25
N LYS A 255 -13.69 -19.90 -6.25
CA LYS A 255 -14.23 -21.23 -5.96
C LYS A 255 -13.05 -22.01 -5.40
N SER A 256 -13.00 -22.22 -4.08
CA SER A 256 -12.04 -23.13 -3.46
C SER A 256 -11.93 -24.39 -4.31
N LYS A 257 -10.76 -24.61 -4.90
CA LYS A 257 -10.35 -25.90 -5.43
C LYS A 257 -9.45 -26.56 -4.41
#